data_AF-A0AAV7WJ61-F1
#
_entry.id   AF-A0AAV7WJ61-F1
#
_cell.length_a   1.000
_cell.length_b   1.000
_cell.length_c   1.000
_cell.angle_alpha   90.00
_cell.angle_beta   90.00
_cell.angle_gamma   90.00
#
_symmetry.space_group_name_H-M   'P 1'
#
loop_
_entity.id
_entity.type
_entity.pdbx_description
1 polymer ?
#
loop_
_entity_poly.entity_id
_entity_poly.type
_entity_poly.pdbx_seq_one_letter_code
_entity_poly.pdbx_strand_id
1 'polypeptide(L)'
;MGRHRQAGPSQGNTMDQYVTPLQRTTGQKTDMSVHGSEQGLTRPELLAAIHGSRDVLEGKKETVAIEVNLLHTDLHRFSNNVKVAEGSIAELQADVATLQKQMTLVTSQQWALDVRLEDVECRSCGNNVRLLGFWSKRRRHPPNNLLRTGFSLPLIHFFTIERAHRALVEPPRP
;
A
#
# COMPACT_ATOMS: atom_id res chain seq x y z
N MET A 1 -9.37 -0.36 27.71
CA MET A 1 -7.92 -0.60 27.86
C MET A 1 -7.53 -1.83 27.04
N GLY A 2 -6.82 -1.63 25.93
CA GLY A 2 -6.37 -2.72 25.06
C GLY A 2 -5.39 -2.12 24.05
N ARG A 3 -4.18 -2.66 24.02
CA ARG A 3 -2.95 -1.97 23.61
C ARG A 3 -2.85 -1.77 22.09
N HIS A 4 -2.47 -0.55 21.72
CA HIS A 4 -1.86 -0.22 20.43
C HIS A 4 -0.66 -1.14 20.13
N ARG A 5 -0.64 -1.74 18.94
CA ARG A 5 0.59 -2.18 18.28
C ARG A 5 0.73 -1.40 16.98
N GLN A 6 1.65 -0.44 16.99
CA GLN A 6 2.21 0.16 15.79
C GLN A 6 3.11 -0.89 15.13
N ALA A 7 2.84 -1.22 13.86
CA ALA A 7 3.77 -1.90 12.99
C ALA A 7 4.41 -0.84 12.09
N GLY A 8 5.72 -0.68 12.19
CA GLY A 8 6.49 0.24 11.36
C GLY A 8 6.60 -0.23 9.90
N PRO A 9 6.91 0.67 8.97
CA PRO A 9 7.08 0.30 7.57
C PRO A 9 8.45 -0.39 7.36
N SER A 10 8.39 -1.58 6.78
CA SER A 10 9.53 -2.31 6.24
C SER A 10 10.07 -1.56 5.01
N GLN A 11 11.20 -0.89 5.17
CA GLN A 11 12.03 -0.44 4.06
C GLN A 11 12.57 -1.66 3.31
N GLY A 12 12.20 -1.80 2.05
CA GLY A 12 12.69 -2.85 1.16
C GLY A 12 12.89 -2.28 -0.25
N ASN A 13 13.80 -1.32 -0.39
CA ASN A 13 14.31 -0.92 -1.70
C ASN A 13 15.50 -1.82 -2.04
N THR A 14 15.23 -2.93 -2.72
CA THR A 14 16.26 -3.71 -3.43
C THR A 14 16.37 -3.11 -4.83
N MET A 15 17.12 -2.01 -4.96
CA MET A 15 17.53 -1.49 -6.26
C MET A 15 18.96 -1.99 -6.48
N ASP A 16 19.08 -3.16 -7.09
CA ASP A 16 20.34 -3.72 -7.55
C ASP A 16 20.99 -2.74 -8.53
N GLN A 17 21.96 -2.00 -8.02
CA GLN A 17 22.88 -1.22 -8.83
C GLN A 17 23.74 -2.20 -9.62
N TYR A 18 23.51 -2.26 -10.93
CA TYR A 18 24.51 -2.74 -11.88
C TYR A 18 25.69 -1.76 -11.88
N VAL A 19 26.56 -1.87 -10.87
CA VAL A 19 27.89 -1.27 -10.87
C VAL A 19 28.77 -2.20 -11.70
N THR A 20 29.05 -1.79 -12.94
CA THR A 20 30.07 -2.42 -13.78
C THR A 20 31.41 -2.37 -13.04
N PRO A 21 32.09 -3.50 -12.78
CA PRO A 21 33.38 -3.46 -12.10
C PRO A 21 34.43 -2.85 -13.04
N LEU A 22 34.96 -1.68 -12.66
CA LEU A 22 36.20 -1.17 -13.24
C LEU A 22 37.29 -2.22 -13.04
N GLN A 23 37.75 -2.82 -14.14
CA GLN A 23 38.92 -3.70 -14.15
C GLN A 23 40.13 -2.92 -13.65
N ARG A 24 40.50 -3.13 -12.38
CA ARG A 24 41.82 -2.78 -11.86
C ARG A 24 42.84 -3.68 -12.55
N THR A 25 43.53 -3.14 -13.55
CA THR A 25 44.75 -3.76 -14.07
C THR A 25 45.80 -3.68 -12.96
N THR A 26 46.00 -4.80 -12.28
CA THR A 26 47.11 -5.01 -11.36
C THR A 26 48.41 -4.78 -12.13
N GLY A 27 49.18 -3.78 -11.69
CA GLY A 27 50.49 -3.48 -12.23
C GLY A 27 51.38 -4.72 -12.23
N GLN A 28 51.75 -5.15 -13.43
CA GLN A 28 52.93 -5.99 -13.62
C GLN A 28 54.13 -5.19 -13.11
N LYS A 29 54.68 -5.63 -11.99
CA LYS A 29 55.99 -5.23 -11.52
C LYS A 29 57.01 -5.85 -12.48
N THR A 30 57.39 -5.10 -13.50
CA THR A 30 58.60 -5.41 -14.27
C THR A 30 59.79 -5.09 -13.38
N ASP A 31 60.43 -6.15 -12.85
CA ASP A 31 61.78 -6.05 -12.33
C ASP A 31 62.70 -5.61 -13.47
N MET A 32 62.97 -4.31 -13.54
CA MET A 32 64.03 -3.77 -14.37
C MET A 32 65.35 -3.96 -13.62
N SER A 33 66.03 -5.05 -13.94
CA SER A 33 67.47 -5.18 -13.70
C SER A 33 68.18 -4.04 -14.45
N VAL A 34 68.59 -3.00 -13.71
CA VAL A 34 69.33 -1.85 -14.22
C VAL A 34 70.80 -2.26 -14.38
N HIS A 35 71.14 -2.76 -15.55
CA HIS A 35 72.50 -2.73 -16.09
C HIS A 35 72.41 -2.15 -17.51
N GLY A 36 72.65 -0.84 -17.63
CA GLY A 36 72.65 -0.16 -18.93
C GLY A 36 72.81 1.35 -18.80
N SER A 37 74.04 1.82 -19.03
CA SER A 37 74.40 3.16 -19.55
C SER A 37 73.53 4.36 -19.15
N GLU A 38 74.07 5.20 -18.26
CA GLU A 38 73.67 6.60 -18.07
C GLU A 38 74.01 7.43 -19.33
N GLN A 39 73.36 7.13 -20.46
CA GLN A 39 73.31 8.07 -21.58
C GLN A 39 72.06 8.92 -21.36
N GLY A 40 72.27 10.11 -20.80
CA GLY A 40 71.19 11.10 -20.66
C GLY A 40 70.55 11.37 -22.02
N LEU A 41 69.22 11.49 -22.04
CA LEU A 41 68.47 11.84 -23.24
C LEU A 41 69.11 13.05 -23.92
N THR A 42 69.39 12.93 -25.21
CA THR A 42 69.85 14.06 -25.99
C THR A 42 68.74 15.12 -26.03
N ARG A 43 69.11 16.40 -26.12
CA ARG A 43 68.16 17.52 -26.20
C ARG A 43 66.97 17.28 -27.18
N PRO A 44 67.16 16.74 -28.39
CA PRO A 44 66.03 16.46 -29.29
C PRO A 44 65.09 15.36 -28.77
N GLU A 45 65.60 14.31 -28.13
CA GLU A 45 64.77 13.23 -27.58
C GLU A 45 63.91 13.72 -26.41
N LEU A 46 64.48 14.58 -25.54
CA LEU A 46 63.73 15.21 -24.46
C LEU A 46 62.59 16.09 -25.00
N LEU A 47 62.87 16.89 -26.04
CA LEU A 47 61.83 17.73 -26.67
C LEU A 47 60.73 16.88 -27.30
N ALA A 48 61.08 15.79 -28.00
CA ALA A 48 60.11 14.87 -28.57
C ALA A 48 59.22 14.22 -27.49
N ALA A 49 59.82 13.81 -26.37
CA ALA A 49 59.08 13.25 -25.24
C ALA A 49 58.13 14.26 -24.58
N ILE A 50 58.57 15.52 -24.43
CA ILE A 50 57.73 16.62 -23.92
C ILE A 50 56.55 16.88 -24.86
N HIS A 51 56.80 16.94 -26.18
CA HIS A 51 55.74 17.13 -27.17
C HIS A 51 54.74 15.97 -27.18
N GLY A 52 55.21 14.72 -27.20
CA GLY A 52 54.32 13.56 -27.12
C GLY A 52 53.49 13.53 -25.83
N SER A 53 54.11 13.87 -24.69
CA SER A 53 53.40 13.97 -23.41
C SER A 53 52.33 15.07 -23.44
N ARG A 54 52.65 16.23 -24.01
CA ARG A 54 51.71 17.35 -24.19
C ARG A 54 50.51 16.92 -25.02
N ASP A 55 50.73 16.25 -26.15
CA ASP A 55 49.65 15.84 -27.05
C ASP A 55 48.72 14.81 -26.37
N VAL A 56 49.30 13.87 -25.61
CA VAL A 56 48.52 12.93 -24.79
C VAL A 56 47.71 13.65 -23.71
N LEU A 57 48.31 14.64 -23.03
CA LEU A 57 47.59 15.43 -22.02
C LEU A 57 46.45 16.25 -22.63
N GLU A 58 46.66 16.83 -23.81
CA GLU A 58 45.62 17.60 -24.49
C GLU A 58 44.46 16.70 -24.92
N GLY A 59 44.74 15.51 -25.45
CA GLY A 59 43.69 14.53 -25.78
C GLY A 59 42.91 14.04 -24.54
N LYS A 60 43.58 13.82 -23.41
CA LYS A 60 42.92 13.49 -22.15
C LYS A 60 42.05 14.64 -21.64
N LYS A 61 42.55 15.88 -21.73
CA LYS A 61 41.80 17.08 -21.35
C LYS A 61 40.52 17.22 -22.19
N GLU A 62 40.60 16.99 -23.49
CA GLU A 62 39.43 17.04 -24.37
C GLU A 62 38.41 15.94 -24.03
N THR A 63 38.87 14.72 -23.76
CA THR A 63 38.01 13.61 -23.32
C THR A 63 37.28 13.95 -22.03
N VAL A 64 38.00 14.46 -21.01
CA VAL A 64 37.41 14.89 -19.75
C VAL A 64 36.40 16.02 -19.96
N ALA A 65 36.68 16.97 -20.85
CA ALA A 65 35.74 18.05 -21.16
C ALA A 65 34.42 17.52 -21.74
N ILE A 66 34.49 16.53 -22.63
CA ILE A 66 33.31 15.86 -23.21
C ILE A 66 32.53 15.13 -22.12
N GLU A 67 33.19 14.34 -21.27
CA GLU A 67 32.55 13.59 -20.19
C GLU A 67 31.87 14.51 -19.17
N VAL A 68 32.52 15.63 -18.80
CA VAL A 68 31.92 16.62 -17.89
C VAL A 68 30.67 17.25 -18.49
N ASN A 69 30.67 17.56 -19.78
CA ASN A 69 29.49 18.12 -20.45
C ASN A 69 28.34 17.10 -20.55
N LEU A 70 28.66 15.83 -20.78
CA LEU A 70 27.67 14.75 -20.75
C LEU A 70 27.05 14.62 -19.35
N LEU A 71 27.90 14.57 -18.32
CA LEU A 71 27.45 14.47 -16.93
C LEU A 71 26.58 15.67 -16.53
N HIS A 72 26.93 16.88 -16.97
CA HIS A 72 26.08 18.05 -16.74
C HIS A 72 24.70 17.88 -17.38
N THR A 73 24.64 17.38 -18.61
CA THR A 73 23.38 17.16 -19.32
C THR A 73 22.52 16.12 -18.61
N ASP A 74 23.14 15.02 -18.16
CA ASP A 74 22.45 13.96 -17.42
C ASP A 74 21.96 14.43 -16.06
N LEU A 75 22.75 15.20 -15.31
CA LEU A 75 22.32 15.81 -14.06
C LEU A 75 21.13 16.75 -14.25
N HIS A 76 21.13 17.54 -15.33
CA HIS A 76 20.00 18.41 -15.64
C HIS A 76 18.73 17.61 -15.97
N ARG A 77 18.85 16.53 -16.75
CA ARG A 77 17.73 15.62 -17.03
C ARG A 77 17.22 14.97 -15.75
N PHE A 78 18.12 14.46 -14.90
CA PHE A 78 17.76 13.84 -13.63
C PHE A 78 17.03 14.83 -12.72
N SER A 79 17.53 16.05 -12.56
CA SER A 79 16.88 17.12 -11.80
C SER A 79 15.45 17.40 -12.30
N ASN A 80 15.24 17.45 -13.62
CA ASN A 80 13.90 17.65 -14.17
C ASN A 80 12.96 16.48 -13.88
N ASN A 81 13.46 15.24 -14.01
CA ASN A 81 12.67 14.05 -13.70
C ASN A 81 12.27 14.02 -12.21
N VAL A 82 13.17 14.41 -11.31
CA VAL A 82 12.87 14.53 -9.87
C VAL A 82 11.75 15.54 -9.64
N LYS A 83 11.81 16.73 -10.25
CA LYS A 83 10.76 17.75 -10.12
C LYS A 83 9.39 17.26 -10.62
N VAL A 84 9.37 16.53 -11.74
CA VAL A 84 8.12 15.93 -12.26
C VAL A 84 7.57 14.91 -11.28
N ALA A 85 8.43 14.01 -10.76
CA ALA A 85 8.03 13.00 -9.79
C ALA A 85 7.51 13.64 -8.49
N GLU A 86 8.15 14.70 -7.98
CA GLU A 86 7.69 15.47 -6.83
C GLU A 86 6.30 16.07 -7.06
N GLY A 87 6.05 16.62 -8.26
CA GLY A 87 4.74 17.12 -8.67
C GLY A 87 3.66 16.03 -8.65
N SER A 88 3.93 14.88 -9.27
CA SER A 88 3.00 13.74 -9.27
C SER A 88 2.73 13.19 -7.86
N ILE A 89 3.73 13.17 -6.98
CA ILE A 89 3.54 12.78 -5.58
C ILE A 89 2.60 13.74 -4.86
N ALA A 90 2.75 15.06 -5.09
CA ALA A 90 1.87 16.07 -4.48
C ALA A 90 0.41 15.93 -4.95
N GLU A 91 0.20 15.66 -6.24
CA GLU A 91 -1.14 15.40 -6.80
C GLU A 91 -1.77 14.15 -6.16
N LEU A 92 -1.03 13.04 -6.10
CA LEU A 92 -1.50 11.80 -5.47
C LEU A 92 -1.84 11.99 -3.99
N GLN A 93 -1.07 12.81 -3.26
CA GLN A 93 -1.38 13.13 -1.86
C GLN A 93 -2.69 13.91 -1.73
N ALA A 94 -2.98 14.84 -2.66
CA ALA A 94 -4.23 15.57 -2.69
C ALA A 94 -5.44 14.65 -3.00
N ASP A 95 -5.27 13.72 -3.94
CA ASP A 95 -6.29 12.74 -4.27
C ASP A 95 -6.60 11.80 -3.11
N VAL A 96 -5.56 11.29 -2.42
CA VAL A 96 -5.72 10.45 -1.23
C VAL A 96 -6.46 11.20 -0.12
N ALA A 97 -6.13 12.47 0.13
CA ALA A 97 -6.83 13.28 1.12
C ALA A 97 -8.31 13.47 0.78
N THR A 98 -8.63 13.63 -0.52
CA THR A 98 -10.01 13.73 -1.00
C THR A 98 -10.76 12.42 -0.79
N LEU A 99 -10.14 11.29 -1.15
CA LEU A 99 -10.72 9.96 -0.98
C LEU A 99 -10.97 9.63 0.50
N GLN A 100 -10.07 10.02 1.41
CA GLN A 100 -10.26 9.84 2.85
C GLN A 100 -11.49 10.59 3.38
N LYS A 101 -11.71 11.82 2.90
CA LYS A 101 -12.92 12.60 3.26
C LYS A 101 -14.19 11.93 2.76
N GLN A 102 -14.18 11.47 1.51
CA GLN A 102 -15.32 10.75 0.92
C GLN A 102 -15.60 9.44 1.67
N MET A 103 -14.57 8.66 2.00
CA MET A 103 -14.72 7.42 2.76
C MET A 103 -15.36 7.69 4.12
N THR A 104 -14.88 8.71 4.84
CA THR A 104 -15.44 9.11 6.14
C THR A 104 -16.93 9.47 6.02
N LEU A 105 -17.29 10.21 4.97
CA LEU A 105 -18.69 10.56 4.70
C LEU A 105 -19.54 9.31 4.45
N VAL A 106 -19.10 8.41 3.58
CA VAL A 106 -19.83 7.17 3.27
C VAL A 106 -19.98 6.29 4.51
N THR A 107 -18.92 6.13 5.32
CA THR A 107 -18.99 5.37 6.58
C THR A 107 -20.00 6.00 7.55
N SER A 108 -20.05 7.32 7.65
CA SER A 108 -21.04 8.01 8.50
C SER A 108 -22.48 7.80 8.00
N GLN A 109 -22.70 7.82 6.69
CA GLN A 109 -23.99 7.57 6.08
C GLN A 109 -24.44 6.12 6.30
N GLN A 110 -23.53 5.17 6.15
CA GLN A 110 -23.79 3.76 6.42
C GLN A 110 -24.24 3.56 7.86
N TRP A 111 -23.49 4.11 8.82
CA TRP A 111 -23.86 4.03 10.23
C TRP A 111 -25.25 4.64 10.52
N ALA A 112 -25.56 5.79 9.93
CA ALA A 112 -26.87 6.41 10.09
C ALA A 112 -28.01 5.55 9.49
N LEU A 113 -27.75 4.86 8.38
CA LEU A 113 -28.71 3.93 7.79
C LEU A 113 -28.89 2.69 8.67
N ASP A 114 -27.83 2.14 9.24
CA ASP A 114 -27.89 0.99 10.14
C ASP A 114 -28.74 1.29 11.38
N VAL A 115 -28.54 2.45 12.01
CA VAL A 115 -29.36 2.90 13.15
C VAL A 115 -30.83 3.05 12.77
N ARG A 116 -31.13 3.60 11.59
CA ARG A 116 -32.51 3.74 11.11
C ARG A 116 -33.15 2.38 10.82
N LEU A 117 -32.38 1.44 10.28
CA LEU A 117 -32.85 0.09 10.03
C LEU A 117 -33.18 -0.61 11.35
N GLU A 118 -32.32 -0.49 12.36
CA GLU A 118 -32.57 -1.03 13.70
C GLU A 118 -33.83 -0.43 14.35
N ASP A 119 -34.04 0.90 14.28
CA ASP A 119 -35.28 1.55 14.78
C ASP A 119 -36.53 1.00 14.07
N VAL A 120 -36.49 0.84 12.74
CA VAL A 120 -37.61 0.27 11.98
C VAL A 120 -37.87 -1.18 12.37
N GLU A 121 -36.84 -1.98 12.55
CA GLU A 121 -36.95 -3.38 13.02
C GLU A 121 -37.54 -3.46 14.43
N CYS A 122 -37.08 -2.60 15.35
CA CYS A 122 -37.63 -2.49 16.71
C CYS A 122 -39.12 -2.13 16.69
N ARG A 123 -39.53 -1.16 15.88
CA ARG A 123 -40.95 -0.76 15.76
C ARG A 123 -41.80 -1.86 15.15
N SER A 124 -41.29 -2.52 14.11
CA SER A 124 -41.97 -3.65 13.47
C SER A 124 -42.13 -4.84 14.42
N CYS A 125 -41.14 -5.08 15.28
CA CYS A 125 -41.19 -6.16 16.27
C CYS A 125 -41.88 -5.77 17.59
N GLY A 126 -42.07 -4.48 17.88
CA GLY A 126 -42.60 -4.01 19.17
C GLY A 126 -43.98 -4.58 19.51
N ASN A 127 -44.80 -4.86 18.50
CA ASN A 127 -46.12 -5.48 18.67
C ASN A 127 -46.13 -7.00 18.43
N ASN A 128 -44.98 -7.59 18.10
CA ASN A 128 -44.86 -9.02 17.81
C ASN A 128 -44.36 -9.78 19.04
N VAL A 129 -45.21 -10.65 19.60
CA VAL A 129 -44.82 -11.56 20.69
C VAL A 129 -44.37 -12.90 20.10
N ARG A 130 -43.14 -13.31 20.38
CA ARG A 130 -42.63 -14.65 20.03
C ARG A 130 -42.88 -15.61 21.20
N LEU A 131 -43.61 -16.69 20.93
CA LEU A 131 -43.84 -17.77 21.90
C LEU A 131 -42.89 -18.94 21.61
N LEU A 132 -41.94 -19.19 22.51
CA LEU A 132 -40.95 -20.27 22.42
C LEU A 132 -41.38 -21.48 23.28
N GLY A 133 -40.92 -22.69 22.91
CA GLY A 133 -41.18 -23.92 23.71
C GLY A 133 -42.46 -24.69 23.39
N PHE A 134 -43.20 -24.31 22.33
CA PHE A 134 -44.36 -25.08 21.89
C PHE A 134 -43.94 -26.42 21.26
N TRP A 135 -44.39 -27.52 21.87
CA TRP A 135 -44.16 -28.87 21.37
C TRP A 135 -44.82 -29.02 19.99
N SER A 136 -44.04 -29.44 18.98
CA SER A 136 -44.50 -29.60 17.59
C SER A 136 -45.47 -30.79 17.38
N LYS A 137 -46.15 -31.26 18.42
CA LYS A 137 -47.04 -32.42 18.32
C LYS A 137 -48.34 -32.03 17.59
N ARG A 138 -48.44 -32.56 16.36
CA ARG A 138 -49.64 -32.76 15.51
C ARG A 138 -50.43 -31.50 15.11
N ARG A 139 -49.83 -30.76 14.16
CA ARG A 139 -50.36 -30.27 12.85
C ARG A 139 -51.86 -29.97 12.57
N ARG A 140 -52.81 -29.99 13.51
CA ARG A 140 -54.25 -29.88 13.16
C ARG A 140 -55.01 -28.68 13.71
N HIS A 141 -54.39 -27.84 14.54
CA HIS A 141 -55.08 -26.66 15.05
C HIS A 141 -54.41 -25.36 14.59
N PRO A 142 -55.18 -24.41 14.01
CA PRO A 142 -54.66 -23.09 13.69
C PRO A 142 -54.17 -22.41 14.98
N PRO A 143 -53.10 -21.61 14.91
CA PRO A 143 -52.48 -20.98 16.09
C PRO A 143 -53.48 -20.18 16.94
N ASN A 144 -54.54 -19.64 16.32
CA ASN A 144 -55.59 -18.89 16.99
C ASN A 144 -56.36 -19.71 18.05
N ASN A 145 -56.43 -21.04 17.91
CA ASN A 145 -57.16 -21.90 18.85
C ASN A 145 -56.33 -22.29 20.09
N LEU A 146 -55.00 -22.21 20.02
CA LEU A 146 -54.09 -22.57 21.13
C LEU A 146 -54.11 -21.54 22.26
N LEU A 147 -54.24 -20.26 21.92
CA LEU A 147 -54.28 -19.18 22.92
C LEU A 147 -55.59 -19.17 23.72
N ARG A 148 -56.68 -19.69 23.15
CA ARG A 148 -57.98 -19.80 23.82
C ARG A 148 -58.06 -20.94 24.84
N THR A 149 -57.25 -21.98 24.70
CA THR A 149 -57.31 -23.17 25.56
C THR A 149 -56.22 -23.21 26.63
N GLY A 150 -55.07 -22.56 26.40
CA GLY A 150 -53.93 -22.57 27.33
C GLY A 150 -53.93 -21.47 28.40
N PHE A 151 -54.55 -20.32 28.14
CA PHE A 151 -54.64 -19.22 29.09
C PHE A 151 -56.08 -19.12 29.63
N SER A 152 -56.33 -19.71 30.79
CA SER A 152 -57.54 -19.42 31.56
C SER A 152 -57.34 -18.07 32.26
N LEU A 153 -57.91 -16.96 31.75
CA LEU A 153 -58.19 -15.66 32.43
C LEU A 153 -58.55 -14.55 31.39
N PRO A 154 -59.19 -13.42 31.79
CA PRO A 154 -59.99 -12.51 30.93
C PRO A 154 -59.17 -11.56 30.04
N LEU A 155 -57.94 -11.93 29.68
CA LEU A 155 -57.05 -11.11 28.85
C LEU A 155 -57.56 -10.98 27.40
N ILE A 156 -58.45 -11.89 26.97
CA ILE A 156 -58.95 -11.96 25.59
C ILE A 156 -59.79 -10.71 25.21
N HIS A 157 -60.29 -9.94 26.18
CA HIS A 157 -61.00 -8.68 25.91
C HIS A 157 -60.08 -7.47 25.66
N PHE A 158 -58.80 -7.55 26.04
CA PHE A 158 -57.87 -6.42 25.92
C PHE A 158 -56.88 -6.56 24.75
N PHE A 159 -56.84 -7.73 24.08
CA PHE A 159 -55.89 -7.99 22.99
C PHE A 159 -56.60 -8.48 21.74
N THR A 160 -56.34 -7.81 20.61
CA THR A 160 -56.72 -8.25 19.26
C THR A 160 -55.49 -8.84 18.56
N ILE A 161 -55.60 -10.08 18.09
CA ILE A 161 -54.53 -10.74 17.32
C ILE A 161 -54.74 -10.42 15.84
N GLU A 162 -53.87 -9.58 15.27
CA GLU A 162 -53.96 -9.22 13.84
C GLU A 162 -53.46 -10.36 12.93
N ARG A 163 -52.36 -11.03 13.31
CA ARG A 163 -51.77 -12.11 12.52
C ARG A 163 -50.97 -13.06 13.41
N ALA A 164 -51.20 -14.37 13.26
CA ALA A 164 -50.43 -15.41 13.94
C ALA A 164 -49.91 -16.44 12.92
N HIS A 165 -48.60 -16.66 12.91
CA HIS A 165 -47.95 -17.64 12.04
C HIS A 165 -46.72 -18.23 12.73
N ARG A 166 -46.28 -19.40 12.28
CA ARG A 166 -45.01 -19.97 12.74
C ARG A 166 -43.89 -19.36 11.91
N ALA A 167 -42.85 -18.85 12.57
CA ALA A 167 -41.65 -18.40 11.88
C ALA A 167 -40.94 -19.62 11.25
N LEU A 168 -40.55 -19.51 9.98
CA LEU A 168 -39.64 -20.44 9.32
C LEU A 168 -38.23 -20.16 9.84
N VAL A 169 -37.94 -20.64 11.05
CA VAL A 169 -36.59 -20.62 11.59
C VAL A 169 -35.92 -21.92 11.12
N GLU A 170 -34.87 -21.81 10.31
CA GLU A 170 -33.96 -22.94 10.12
C GLU A 170 -33.40 -23.32 11.49
N PRO A 171 -33.44 -24.61 11.87
CA PRO A 171 -32.92 -25.02 13.16
C PRO A 171 -31.45 -24.60 13.25
N PRO A 172 -30.98 -24.15 14.44
CA PRO A 172 -29.56 -23.87 14.63
C PRO A 172 -28.78 -25.13 14.22
N ARG A 173 -27.82 -24.96 13.29
CA ARG A 173 -26.97 -26.07 12.84
C ARG A 173 -26.21 -26.61 14.06
N PRO A 174 -26.16 -27.94 14.25
CA PRO A 174 -25.44 -28.56 15.36
C PRO A 174 -23.95 -28.28 15.30
#